data_AF-A0A1H7D2C7-F1
#
_entry.id   AF-A0A1H7D2C7-F1
#
_cell.length_a   1.000
_cell.length_b   1.000
_cell.length_c   1.000
_cell.angle_alpha   90.00
_cell.angle_beta   90.00
_cell.angle_gamma   90.00
#
_symmetry.space_group_name_H-M   'P 1'
#
loop_
_entity.id
_entity.type
_entity.pdbx_description
1 polymer ?
#
loop_
_entity_poly.entity_id
_entity_poly.type
_entity_poly.pdbx_seq_one_letter_code
_entity_poly.pdbx_strand_id
1 'polypeptide(L)'
;MAYSPASANAFIKLILLGTPIAGLADNASLNPSTDLYISLLTAVPGAGANQSTNELVYPGYVRMPVPRSPAGWSVIGSEAFLVNALEFLEVAGTAAGTATHLGIGTAAAGNGVLLLHGALTPVIPIQAGVVPRLKTSTKVAFLTV
;
A
#
# COMPACT_ATOMS: atom_id res chain seq x y z
N MET A 1 -20.06 4.46 1.92
CA MET A 1 -20.06 5.85 2.42
C MET A 1 -18.80 6.51 1.88
N ALA A 2 -18.92 7.69 1.27
CA ALA A 2 -17.77 8.41 0.73
C ALA A 2 -17.45 9.60 1.65
N TYR A 3 -16.18 9.96 1.73
CA TYR A 3 -15.70 11.05 2.59
C TYR A 3 -15.75 12.38 1.84
N SER A 4 -15.90 13.49 2.57
CA SER A 4 -15.55 14.80 1.99
C SER A 4 -14.06 14.82 1.62
N PRO A 5 -13.64 15.64 0.63
CA PRO A 5 -12.22 15.77 0.28
C PRO A 5 -11.32 16.14 1.47
N ALA A 6 -11.83 17.00 2.38
CA ALA A 6 -11.10 17.41 3.58
C ALA A 6 -10.93 16.24 4.57
N SER A 7 -12.00 15.48 4.81
CA SER A 7 -11.95 14.31 5.70
C SER A 7 -11.06 13.22 5.14
N ALA A 8 -11.14 12.93 3.84
CA ALA A 8 -10.26 11.97 3.17
C ALA A 8 -8.78 12.36 3.28
N ASN A 9 -8.45 13.65 3.08
CA ASN A 9 -7.09 14.15 3.26
C ASN A 9 -6.59 13.97 4.71
N ALA A 10 -7.42 14.28 5.70
CA ALA A 10 -7.06 14.11 7.10
C ALA A 10 -6.79 12.64 7.46
N PHE A 11 -7.68 11.73 7.04
CA PHE A 11 -7.52 10.30 7.31
C PHE A 11 -6.30 9.70 6.64
N ILE A 12 -6.05 10.03 5.36
CA ILE A 12 -4.92 9.44 4.64
C ILE A 12 -3.59 9.95 5.19
N LYS A 13 -3.52 11.22 5.64
CA LYS A 13 -2.36 11.77 6.35
C LYS A 13 -2.16 11.12 7.72
N LEU A 14 -3.22 10.86 8.48
CA LEU A 14 -3.12 10.14 9.74
C LEU A 14 -2.56 8.72 9.53
N ILE A 15 -3.07 8.00 8.53
CA ILE A 15 -2.67 6.62 8.27
C ILE A 15 -1.24 6.53 7.72
N LEU A 16 -0.88 7.34 6.72
CA LEU A 16 0.40 7.19 6.00
C LEU A 16 1.53 8.08 6.52
N LEU A 17 1.22 9.20 7.16
CA LEU A 17 2.23 10.15 7.66
C LEU A 17 2.26 10.26 9.19
N GLY A 18 1.31 9.63 9.89
CA GLY A 18 1.15 9.79 11.34
C GLY A 18 0.79 11.22 11.75
N THR A 19 0.21 12.01 10.85
CA THR A 19 -0.23 13.39 11.17
C THR A 19 -1.53 13.34 11.97
N PRO A 20 -1.58 13.90 13.20
CA PRO A 20 -2.79 13.89 14.01
C PRO A 20 -3.90 14.74 13.38
N ILE A 21 -5.14 14.38 13.66
CA ILE A 21 -6.33 15.16 13.36
C ILE A 21 -6.69 15.91 14.65
N ALA A 22 -6.43 17.21 14.69
CA ALA A 22 -6.61 18.03 15.87
C ALA A 22 -8.00 17.85 16.51
N GLY A 23 -8.03 17.47 17.79
CA GLY A 23 -9.25 17.26 18.57
C GLY A 23 -10.02 15.97 18.26
N LEU A 24 -9.53 15.11 17.36
CA LEU A 24 -10.23 13.88 16.94
C LEU A 24 -9.38 12.61 17.02
N ALA A 25 -8.12 12.64 16.59
CA ALA A 25 -7.27 11.46 16.55
C ALA A 25 -5.78 11.81 16.61
N ASP A 26 -5.04 11.12 17.49
CA ASP A 26 -3.60 11.25 17.61
C ASP A 26 -2.86 10.06 16.98
N ASN A 27 -1.58 10.28 16.66
CA ASN A 27 -0.69 9.15 16.37
C ASN A 27 -0.42 8.37 17.67
N ALA A 28 -0.12 7.08 17.55
CA ALA A 28 0.22 6.26 18.71
C ALA A 28 1.43 6.86 19.46
N SER A 29 1.26 7.13 20.75
CA SER A 29 2.31 7.70 21.61
C SER A 29 3.34 6.66 22.06
N LEU A 30 2.96 5.39 22.09
CA LEU A 30 3.82 4.25 22.38
C LEU A 30 3.93 3.37 21.15
N ASN A 31 5.17 3.07 20.75
CA ASN A 31 5.50 2.20 19.61
C ASN A 31 4.70 2.53 18.33
N PRO A 32 4.71 3.78 17.84
CA PRO A 32 4.10 4.08 16.55
C PRO A 32 4.75 3.23 15.46
N SER A 33 3.92 2.71 14.55
CA SER A 33 4.41 2.07 13.33
C SER A 33 5.31 3.06 12.59
N THR A 34 6.56 2.66 12.36
CA THR A 34 7.57 3.42 11.62
C THR A 34 7.47 3.17 10.13
N ASP A 35 7.03 1.96 9.76
CA ASP A 35 6.93 1.50 8.39
C ASP A 35 5.56 0.85 8.16
N LEU A 36 5.08 1.02 6.93
CA LEU A 36 3.96 0.29 6.37
C LEU A 36 4.49 -0.63 5.26
N TYR A 37 3.81 -1.74 5.03
CA TYR A 37 4.28 -2.78 4.13
C TYR A 37 3.40 -2.85 2.90
N ILE A 38 4.01 -2.66 1.74
CA ILE A 38 3.33 -2.75 0.45
C ILE A 38 3.41 -4.17 -0.08
N SER A 39 2.24 -4.71 -0.43
CA SER A 39 2.07 -5.99 -1.09
C SER A 39 1.51 -5.81 -2.50
N LEU A 40 1.83 -6.75 -3.40
CA LEU A 40 1.20 -6.91 -4.70
C LEU A 40 0.06 -7.92 -4.57
N LEU A 41 -1.08 -7.60 -5.17
CA LEU A 41 -2.29 -8.40 -5.07
C LEU A 41 -2.77 -8.81 -6.46
N THR A 42 -3.26 -10.03 -6.59
CA THR A 42 -3.75 -10.60 -7.86
C THR A 42 -5.20 -10.21 -8.16
N ALA A 43 -5.97 -9.80 -7.15
CA ALA A 43 -7.36 -9.37 -7.26
C ALA A 43 -7.75 -8.36 -6.16
N VAL A 44 -8.87 -7.65 -6.37
CA VAL A 44 -9.48 -6.77 -5.34
C VAL A 44 -9.76 -7.56 -4.05
N PRO A 45 -9.24 -7.12 -2.90
CA PRO A 45 -9.64 -7.68 -1.60
C PRO A 45 -11.07 -7.32 -1.24
N GLY A 46 -11.79 -8.26 -0.61
CA GLY A 46 -13.14 -8.04 -0.09
C GLY A 46 -13.17 -7.40 1.30
N ALA A 47 -14.36 -7.14 1.84
CA ALA A 47 -14.54 -6.43 3.12
C ALA A 47 -13.93 -7.14 4.36
N GLY A 48 -13.76 -8.46 4.32
CA GLY A 48 -13.12 -9.24 5.39
C GLY A 48 -11.65 -9.53 5.17
N ALA A 49 -11.01 -8.86 4.19
CA ALA A 49 -9.64 -9.15 3.80
C ALA A 49 -8.62 -8.71 4.87
N ASN A 50 -7.52 -9.46 4.90
CA ASN A 50 -6.28 -9.10 5.58
C ASN A 50 -5.16 -8.93 4.54
N GLN A 51 -3.93 -8.61 4.96
CA GLN A 51 -2.83 -8.38 4.01
C GLN A 51 -2.45 -9.60 3.17
N SER A 52 -2.76 -10.81 3.63
CA SER A 52 -2.50 -12.05 2.90
C SER A 52 -3.63 -12.43 1.92
N THR A 53 -4.75 -11.72 1.95
CA THR A 53 -5.86 -11.96 1.03
C THR A 53 -5.50 -11.52 -0.38
N ASN A 54 -5.53 -12.46 -1.33
CA ASN A 54 -5.13 -12.25 -2.74
C ASN A 54 -3.68 -11.77 -2.91
N GLU A 55 -2.82 -11.94 -1.90
CA GLU A 55 -1.42 -11.56 -1.98
C GLU A 55 -0.68 -12.44 -2.99
N LEU A 56 0.16 -11.81 -3.81
CA LEU A 56 0.99 -12.49 -4.77
C LEU A 56 2.03 -13.38 -4.07
N VAL A 57 2.38 -14.51 -4.68
CA VAL A 57 3.45 -15.38 -4.21
C VAL A 57 4.35 -15.76 -5.38
N TYR A 58 5.65 -15.54 -5.22
CA TYR A 58 6.70 -16.12 -6.08
C TYR A 58 8.01 -16.23 -5.27
N PRO A 59 9.00 -17.05 -5.71
CA PRO A 59 10.26 -17.21 -4.98
C PRO A 59 10.97 -15.87 -4.73
N GLY A 60 11.24 -15.56 -3.46
CA GLY A 60 11.90 -14.31 -3.06
C GLY A 60 10.99 -13.08 -2.98
N TYR A 61 9.69 -13.22 -3.24
CA TYR A 61 8.72 -12.17 -2.97
C TYR A 61 8.64 -11.89 -1.46
N VAL A 62 8.76 -10.61 -1.11
CA VAL A 62 8.55 -10.07 0.24
C VAL A 62 7.81 -8.74 0.14
N ARG A 63 7.04 -8.39 1.18
CA ARG A 63 6.40 -7.07 1.24
C ARG A 63 7.48 -5.98 1.38
N MET A 64 7.30 -4.87 0.67
CA MET A 64 8.28 -3.79 0.69
C MET A 64 7.95 -2.81 1.84
N PRO A 65 8.88 -2.57 2.78
CA PRO A 65 8.68 -1.55 3.79
C PRO A 65 8.75 -0.15 3.15
N VAL A 66 7.84 0.72 3.60
CA VAL A 66 7.81 2.13 3.23
C VAL A 66 7.66 2.95 4.50
N PRO A 67 8.53 3.96 4.74
CA PRO A 67 8.43 4.80 5.91
C PRO A 67 7.04 5.43 6.02
N ARG A 68 6.43 5.34 7.20
CA ARG A 68 5.16 5.99 7.55
C ARG A 68 5.38 7.48 7.84
N SER A 69 5.89 8.20 6.85
CA SER A 69 6.31 9.60 6.97
C SER A 69 6.40 10.26 5.58
N PRO A 70 6.66 11.58 5.52
CA PRO A 70 6.92 12.28 4.25
C PRO A 70 8.12 11.76 3.45
N ALA A 71 8.97 10.89 4.01
CA ALA A 71 10.04 10.22 3.27
C ALA A 71 9.53 9.04 2.43
N GLY A 72 8.38 8.46 2.78
CA GLY A 72 7.75 7.36 2.04
C GLY A 72 6.57 7.80 1.18
N TRP A 73 5.82 8.81 1.64
CA TRP A 73 4.53 9.18 1.04
C TRP A 73 4.40 10.67 0.76
N SER A 74 3.87 10.99 -0.41
CA SER A 74 3.39 12.33 -0.77
C SER A 74 1.87 12.32 -0.84
N VAL A 75 1.21 13.19 -0.09
CA VAL A 75 -0.26 13.26 -0.05
C VAL A 75 -0.75 14.56 -0.69
N ILE A 76 -1.59 14.45 -1.72
CA ILE A 76 -2.19 15.57 -2.44
C ILE A 76 -3.70 15.34 -2.48
N GLY A 77 -4.48 16.18 -1.80
CA GLY A 77 -5.94 15.97 -1.68
C GLY A 77 -6.26 14.63 -1.02
N SER A 78 -7.11 13.81 -1.65
CA SER A 78 -7.48 12.48 -1.15
C SER A 78 -6.59 11.34 -1.66
N GLU A 79 -5.50 11.67 -2.36
CA GLU A 79 -4.59 10.70 -2.98
C GLU A 79 -3.22 10.71 -2.30
N ALA A 80 -2.62 9.54 -2.18
CA ALA A 80 -1.25 9.36 -1.71
C ALA A 80 -0.41 8.62 -2.75
N PHE A 81 0.82 9.09 -2.92
CA PHE A 81 1.80 8.63 -3.89
C PHE A 81 3.07 8.20 -3.19
N LEU A 82 3.79 7.26 -3.81
CA LEU A 82 5.11 6.87 -3.37
C LEU A 82 6.12 7.98 -3.66
N VAL A 83 6.93 8.35 -2.67
CA VAL A 83 8.05 9.28 -2.85
C VAL A 83 9.17 8.64 -3.67
N ASN A 84 9.43 7.35 -3.43
CA ASN A 84 10.45 6.57 -4.13
C ASN A 84 9.80 5.38 -4.84
N ALA A 85 10.31 5.04 -6.03
CA ALA A 85 9.91 3.80 -6.68
C ALA A 85 10.33 2.59 -5.84
N LEU A 86 9.53 1.52 -5.89
CA LEU A 86 9.83 0.27 -5.19
C LEU A 86 10.03 -0.83 -6.23
N GLU A 87 11.10 -1.59 -6.05
CA GLU A 87 11.44 -2.74 -6.88
C GLU A 87 11.42 -3.98 -5.98
N PHE A 88 10.57 -4.94 -6.34
CA PHE A 88 10.57 -6.26 -5.72
C PHE A 88 11.69 -7.11 -6.35
N LEU A 89 12.04 -8.22 -5.71
CA LEU A 89 13.01 -9.15 -6.28
C LEU A 89 12.54 -9.61 -7.68
N GLU A 90 13.48 -9.73 -8.62
CA GLU A 90 13.21 -10.31 -9.94
C GLU A 90 12.52 -11.67 -9.80
N VAL A 91 11.46 -11.86 -10.58
CA VAL A 91 10.73 -13.11 -10.60
C VAL A 91 11.61 -14.17 -11.24
N ALA A 92 11.95 -15.21 -10.46
CA ALA A 92 12.69 -16.37 -10.91
C ALA A 92 11.77 -17.57 -11.20
N GLY A 93 12.28 -18.51 -12.00
CA GLY A 93 11.61 -19.79 -12.25
C GLY A 93 10.37 -19.65 -13.14
N THR A 94 9.37 -20.51 -12.92
CA THR A 94 8.17 -20.63 -13.78
C THR A 94 6.94 -19.90 -13.24
N ALA A 95 7.12 -18.99 -12.26
CA ALA A 95 6.01 -18.23 -11.71
C ALA A 95 5.31 -17.43 -12.82
N ALA A 96 3.98 -17.51 -12.86
CA ALA A 96 3.15 -16.84 -13.84
C ALA A 96 1.95 -16.19 -13.13
N GLY A 97 1.68 -14.93 -13.44
CA GLY A 97 0.56 -14.21 -12.86
C GLY A 97 0.56 -12.73 -13.24
N THR A 98 -0.32 -11.97 -12.63
CA THR A 98 -0.38 -10.52 -12.81
C THR A 98 -0.78 -9.86 -11.51
N ALA A 99 0.02 -8.92 -11.04
CA ALA A 99 -0.37 -8.04 -9.95
C ALA A 99 -1.29 -6.95 -10.53
N THR A 100 -2.54 -6.95 -10.08
CA THR A 100 -3.58 -6.03 -10.54
C THR A 100 -3.85 -4.92 -9.53
N HIS A 101 -3.49 -5.14 -8.27
CA HIS A 101 -3.71 -4.20 -7.18
C HIS A 101 -2.47 -4.14 -6.27
N LEU A 102 -2.33 -3.06 -5.51
CA LEU A 102 -1.45 -2.99 -4.36
C LEU A 102 -2.27 -3.02 -3.06
N GLY A 103 -1.67 -3.57 -2.01
CA GLY A 103 -2.14 -3.46 -0.63
C GLY A 103 -1.12 -2.72 0.22
N ILE A 104 -1.59 -1.98 1.22
CA ILE A 104 -0.76 -1.32 2.24
C ILE A 104 -1.25 -1.83 3.59
N GLY A 105 -0.35 -2.34 4.41
CA GLY A 105 -0.72 -2.77 5.75
C GLY A 105 0.40 -2.79 6.76
N THR A 106 0.14 -3.42 7.90
CA THR A 106 0.91 -3.21 9.13
C THR A 106 2.03 -4.21 9.39
N ALA A 107 2.04 -5.36 8.72
CA ALA A 107 2.99 -6.44 8.98
C ALA A 107 3.87 -6.76 7.77
N ALA A 108 5.14 -7.07 8.04
CA ALA A 108 6.12 -7.51 7.04
C ALA A 108 5.77 -8.87 6.41
N ALA A 109 5.05 -9.71 7.15
CA ALA A 109 4.56 -11.02 6.73
C ALA A 109 3.32 -11.44 7.55
N GLY A 110 2.64 -12.50 7.12
CA GLY A 110 1.42 -12.99 7.77
C GLY A 110 0.22 -12.06 7.61
N ASN A 111 -0.86 -12.32 8.34
CA ASN A 111 -2.15 -11.70 8.05
C ASN A 111 -2.14 -10.18 8.14
N GLY A 112 -1.56 -9.60 9.20
CA GLY A 112 -1.55 -8.16 9.46
C GLY A 112 -2.92 -7.47 9.27
N VAL A 113 -2.93 -6.13 9.25
CA VAL A 113 -4.12 -5.36 8.89
C VAL A 113 -3.92 -4.75 7.52
N LEU A 114 -4.85 -5.00 6.58
CA LEU A 114 -4.88 -4.33 5.28
C LEU A 114 -5.56 -2.96 5.46
N LEU A 115 -4.76 -1.90 5.47
CA LEU A 115 -5.23 -0.54 5.74
C LEU A 115 -5.85 0.10 4.49
N LEU A 116 -5.19 -0.07 3.35
CA LEU A 116 -5.58 0.51 2.07
C LEU A 116 -5.25 -0.47 0.95
N HIS A 117 -5.97 -0.38 -0.15
CA HIS A 117 -5.62 -1.04 -1.40
C HIS A 117 -5.99 -0.16 -2.59
N GLY A 118 -5.34 -0.38 -3.73
CA GLY A 118 -5.58 0.39 -4.95
C GLY A 118 -5.30 -0.42 -6.19
N ALA A 119 -5.95 -0.08 -7.30
CA ALA A 119 -5.68 -0.70 -8.60
C ALA A 119 -4.32 -0.22 -9.15
N LEU A 120 -3.60 -1.12 -9.82
CA LEU A 120 -2.37 -0.81 -10.53
C LEU A 120 -2.67 -0.46 -11.98
N THR A 121 -2.05 0.59 -12.48
CA THR A 121 -2.15 1.01 -13.88
C THR A 121 -0.79 1.52 -14.37
N PRO A 122 -0.09 0.78 -15.25
CA PRO A 122 -0.44 -0.54 -15.76
C PRO A 122 -0.36 -1.64 -14.67
N VAL A 123 -1.05 -2.75 -14.89
CA VAL A 123 -0.86 -3.98 -14.11
C VAL A 123 0.56 -4.53 -14.34
N ILE A 124 1.08 -5.30 -13.38
CA ILE A 124 2.47 -5.77 -13.43
C ILE A 124 2.48 -7.28 -13.71
N PRO A 125 3.08 -7.74 -14.83
CA PRO A 125 3.21 -9.16 -15.10
C PRO A 125 4.20 -9.80 -14.13
N ILE A 126 3.87 -10.98 -13.64
CA ILE A 126 4.73 -11.77 -12.76
C ILE A 126 5.17 -12.97 -13.59
N GLN A 127 6.38 -12.86 -14.16
CA GLN A 127 6.96 -13.86 -15.06
C GLN A 127 8.49 -13.78 -14.99
N ALA A 128 9.16 -14.89 -15.32
CA ALA A 128 10.62 -14.99 -15.30
C ALA A 128 11.33 -13.79 -15.95
N GLY A 129 12.32 -13.22 -15.26
CA GLY A 129 13.11 -12.10 -15.78
C GLY A 129 12.47 -10.71 -15.64
N VAL A 130 11.27 -10.63 -15.05
CA VAL A 130 10.64 -9.34 -14.73
C VAL A 130 10.97 -8.94 -13.31
N VAL A 131 11.42 -7.70 -13.13
CA VAL A 131 11.50 -7.02 -11.83
C VAL A 131 10.17 -6.28 -11.60
N PRO A 132 9.29 -6.75 -10.70
CA PRO A 132 8.05 -6.05 -10.43
C PRO A 132 8.35 -4.70 -9.79
N ARG A 133 7.81 -3.63 -10.38
CA ARG A 133 8.13 -2.26 -9.96
C ARG A 133 6.90 -1.40 -9.80
N LEU A 134 6.81 -0.74 -8.64
CA LEU A 134 5.88 0.36 -8.40
C LEU A 134 6.61 1.68 -8.67
N LYS A 135 6.04 2.52 -9.53
CA LYS A 135 6.58 3.85 -9.83
C LYS A 135 6.09 4.87 -8.80
N THR A 136 6.69 6.05 -8.75
CA THR A 136 6.22 7.17 -7.91
C THR A 136 4.83 7.66 -8.31
N SER A 137 4.41 7.41 -9.54
CA SER A 137 3.03 7.65 -10.00
C SER A 137 2.00 6.64 -9.46
N THR A 138 2.43 5.60 -8.76
CA THR A 138 1.52 4.66 -8.09
C THR A 138 0.74 5.41 -7.02
N LYS A 139 -0.59 5.26 -7.02
CA LYS A 139 -1.46 5.97 -6.10
C LYS A 139 -2.43 5.06 -5.37
N VAL A 140 -2.74 5.45 -4.13
CA VAL A 140 -3.91 4.96 -3.37
C VAL A 140 -4.74 6.16 -2.95
N ALA A 141 -6.06 6.00 -2.90
CA ALA A 141 -6.95 7.09 -2.59
C ALA A 141 -8.18 6.59 -1.82
N PHE A 142 -8.72 7.46 -0.97
CA PHE A 142 -10.07 7.26 -0.47
C PHE A 142 -11.09 7.73 -1.49
N LEU A 143 -12.21 7.00 -1.59
CA LEU A 143 -13.36 7.45 -2.37
C LEU A 143 -13.94 8.72 -1.75
N THR A 144 -13.99 9.79 -2.53
CA THR A 144 -14.60 11.08 -2.17
C THR A 144 -15.85 11.32 -3.00
N VAL A 145 -16.79 12.07 -2.43
CA VAL A 145 -17.99 12.63 -3.10
C VAL A 145 -18.10 14.11 -2.83
#